data_AF-A0A958PAJ6-F1
#
_entry.id   AF-A0A958PAJ6-F1
#
_cell.length_a   1.000
_cell.length_b   1.000
_cell.length_c   1.000
_cell.angle_alpha   90.00
_cell.angle_beta   90.00
_cell.angle_gamma   90.00
#
_symmetry.space_group_name_H-M   'P 1'
#
loop_
_entity.id
_entity.type
_entity.pdbx_description
1 polymer ?
#
loop_
_entity_poly.entity_id
_entity_poly.type
_entity_poly.pdbx_seq_one_letter_code
_entity_poly.pdbx_strand_id
1 'polypeptide(L)'
;GDIATVALDRELRTGAALVNGQESIIGTALMLLGENSRTVALDIEEKIKEIKKSIPDWVKLETIYNRSELVNSTLGTVEKNLLFGAFLVALILLVIIGNFRVAIITAITIPLSLLTTFILMRYFNVSGNLMSLGALDFGIIIDG
;
A
#
# COMPACT_ATOMS: atom_id res chain seq x y z
N GLY A 1 -47.69 -15.86 32.21
CA GLY A 1 -46.23 -15.94 32.37
C GLY A 1 -45.97 -15.95 33.86
N ASP A 2 -45.38 -17.03 34.36
CA ASP A 2 -45.10 -17.16 35.81
C ASP A 2 -44.06 -18.24 36.12
N ILE A 3 -43.05 -18.41 35.25
CA ILE A 3 -41.99 -19.43 35.48
C ILE A 3 -40.58 -18.90 35.17
N ALA A 4 -40.43 -17.76 34.49
CA ALA A 4 -39.12 -17.17 34.22
C ALA A 4 -39.22 -15.66 33.98
N THR A 5 -38.16 -14.94 34.37
CA THR A 5 -37.93 -13.54 34.00
C THR A 5 -37.14 -13.52 32.70
N VAL A 6 -37.74 -13.00 31.63
CA VAL A 6 -37.03 -12.75 30.37
C VAL A 6 -36.45 -11.35 30.46
N ALA A 7 -35.12 -11.25 30.49
CA ALA A 7 -34.39 -10.00 30.40
C ALA A 7 -33.50 -10.05 29.16
N LEU A 8 -33.36 -8.91 28.48
CA LEU A 8 -32.26 -8.71 27.54
C LEU A 8 -30.99 -8.62 28.37
N ASP A 9 -30.23 -9.71 28.39
CA ASP A 9 -28.94 -9.78 29.06
C ASP A 9 -27.80 -9.93 28.05
N ARG A 10 -26.57 -9.67 28.50
CA ARG A 10 -25.38 -9.76 27.67
C ARG A 10 -24.87 -11.20 27.67
N GLU A 11 -24.26 -11.60 26.57
CA GLU A 11 -23.55 -12.86 26.50
C GLU A 11 -22.43 -12.89 27.57
N LEU A 12 -22.19 -14.06 28.17
CA LEU A 12 -21.16 -14.25 29.20
C LEU A 12 -19.83 -13.72 28.68
N ARG A 13 -19.20 -12.80 29.42
CA ARG A 13 -17.92 -12.21 29.01
C ARG A 13 -16.82 -13.28 28.95
N THR A 14 -16.38 -13.61 27.74
CA THR A 14 -15.34 -14.62 27.49
C THR A 14 -13.92 -14.06 27.45
N GLY A 15 -13.75 -12.73 27.50
CA GLY A 15 -12.45 -12.06 27.51
C GLY A 15 -12.56 -10.54 27.62
N ALA A 16 -11.40 -9.87 27.69
CA ALA A 16 -11.29 -8.42 27.62
C ALA A 16 -10.19 -8.05 26.63
N ALA A 17 -10.42 -6.98 25.87
CA ALA A 17 -9.42 -6.40 24.99
C ALA A 17 -8.94 -5.07 25.57
N LEU A 18 -7.64 -4.83 25.52
CA LEU A 18 -6.99 -3.66 26.09
C LEU A 18 -6.20 -2.94 25.01
N VAL A 19 -6.36 -1.62 24.93
CA VAL A 19 -5.54 -0.74 24.10
C VAL A 19 -4.87 0.25 25.03
N ASN A 20 -3.53 0.26 25.09
CA ASN A 20 -2.76 1.10 26.01
C ASN A 20 -3.22 1.00 27.48
N GLY A 21 -3.61 -0.20 27.92
CA GLY A 21 -4.07 -0.45 29.30
C GLY A 21 -5.53 -0.07 29.59
N GLN A 22 -6.30 0.39 28.60
CA GLN A 22 -7.72 0.71 28.74
C GLN A 22 -8.60 -0.35 28.07
N GLU A 23 -9.64 -0.83 28.76
CA GLU A 23 -10.58 -1.80 28.19
C GLU A 23 -11.28 -1.19 26.97
N SER A 24 -11.16 -1.86 25.84
CA SER A 24 -11.50 -1.34 24.52
C SER A 24 -12.13 -2.42 23.66
N ILE A 25 -12.94 -2.02 22.68
CA ILE A 25 -13.53 -2.94 21.71
C ILE A 25 -12.62 -2.97 20.48
N ILE A 26 -12.13 -4.16 20.12
CA ILE A 26 -11.31 -4.37 18.93
C ILE A 26 -12.20 -4.90 17.80
N GLY A 27 -12.24 -4.17 16.69
CA GLY A 27 -12.81 -4.64 15.42
C GLY A 27 -11.69 -4.91 14.42
N THR A 28 -11.80 -6.01 13.67
CA THR A 28 -10.86 -6.35 12.60
C THR A 28 -11.58 -6.28 11.26
N ALA A 29 -11.12 -5.42 10.37
CA ALA A 29 -11.54 -5.44 8.98
C ALA A 29 -10.59 -6.34 8.18
N LEU A 30 -11.14 -7.35 7.54
CA LEU A 30 -10.39 -8.28 6.69
C LEU A 30 -10.60 -7.92 5.22
N MET A 31 -9.50 -7.92 4.46
CA MET A 31 -9.53 -7.76 3.01
C MET A 31 -9.96 -9.07 2.35
N LEU A 32 -10.79 -9.00 1.31
CA LEU A 32 -11.16 -10.16 0.51
C LEU A 32 -9.96 -10.65 -0.33
N LEU A 33 -9.99 -11.93 -0.70
CA LEU A 33 -8.93 -12.53 -1.52
C LEU A 33 -8.92 -11.89 -2.91
N GLY A 34 -7.75 -11.41 -3.35
CA GLY A 34 -7.57 -10.77 -4.67
C GLY A 34 -7.79 -9.26 -4.69
N GLU A 35 -8.23 -8.66 -3.59
CA GLU A 35 -8.39 -7.21 -3.48
C GLU A 35 -7.06 -6.46 -3.31
N ASN A 36 -7.04 -5.19 -3.70
CA ASN A 36 -5.88 -4.32 -3.53
C ASN A 36 -5.84 -3.71 -2.12
N SER A 37 -4.76 -3.97 -1.38
CA SER A 37 -4.61 -3.51 0.01
C SER A 37 -4.66 -1.99 0.17
N ARG A 38 -4.22 -1.22 -0.84
CA ARG A 38 -4.29 0.24 -0.82
C ARG A 38 -5.73 0.73 -0.97
N THR A 39 -6.45 0.19 -1.95
CA THR A 39 -7.85 0.56 -2.21
C THR A 39 -8.72 0.23 -0.99
N VAL A 40 -8.63 -1.00 -0.48
CA VAL A 40 -9.44 -1.43 0.67
C VAL A 40 -9.14 -0.61 1.93
N ALA A 41 -7.88 -0.21 2.15
CA ALA A 41 -7.56 0.66 3.29
C ALA A 41 -8.14 2.07 3.16
N LEU A 42 -8.16 2.65 1.94
CA LEU A 42 -8.78 3.95 1.70
C LEU A 42 -10.29 3.88 1.91
N ASP A 43 -10.93 2.83 1.40
CA ASP A 43 -12.38 2.62 1.55
C ASP A 43 -12.78 2.44 3.02
N ILE A 44 -11.98 1.70 3.79
CA ILE A 44 -12.19 1.53 5.24
C ILE A 44 -12.02 2.88 5.96
N GLU A 45 -11.02 3.67 5.60
CA GLU A 45 -10.79 4.98 6.22
C GLU A 45 -11.96 5.94 5.96
N GLU A 46 -12.47 5.96 4.73
CA GLU A 46 -13.65 6.74 4.36
C GLU A 46 -14.89 6.27 5.12
N LYS A 47 -15.12 4.96 5.19
CA LYS A 47 -16.26 4.40 5.94
C LYS A 47 -16.16 4.69 7.43
N ILE A 48 -14.96 4.65 8.01
CA ILE A 48 -14.75 5.04 9.40
C ILE A 48 -15.07 6.51 9.62
N LYS A 49 -14.70 7.41 8.70
CA LYS A 49 -15.07 8.84 8.78
C LYS A 49 -16.58 9.04 8.75
N GLU A 50 -17.31 8.26 7.96
CA GLU A 50 -18.78 8.29 7.96
C GLU A 50 -19.37 7.79 9.29
N ILE A 51 -18.91 6.63 9.77
CA ILE A 51 -19.42 6.02 11.01
C ILE A 51 -19.15 6.93 12.21
N LYS A 52 -17.99 7.61 12.22
CA LYS A 52 -17.61 8.54 13.29
C LYS A 52 -18.62 9.68 13.49
N LYS A 53 -19.40 10.04 12.47
CA LYS A 53 -20.46 11.06 12.57
C LYS A 53 -21.70 10.58 13.35
N SER A 54 -21.93 9.27 13.37
CA SER A 54 -23.09 8.65 14.02
C SER A 54 -22.75 8.12 15.42
N ILE A 55 -21.49 8.18 15.81
CA ILE A 55 -20.99 7.72 17.10
C ILE A 55 -21.11 8.88 18.12
N PRO A 56 -21.59 8.61 19.35
CA PRO A 56 -21.69 9.64 20.37
C PRO A 56 -20.31 10.09 20.88
N ASP A 57 -20.22 11.34 21.33
CA ASP A 57 -18.95 12.04 21.63
C ASP A 57 -18.06 11.36 22.69
N TRP A 58 -18.62 10.47 23.50
CA TRP A 58 -17.90 9.72 24.53
C TRP A 58 -17.15 8.49 24.00
N VAL A 59 -17.29 8.13 22.72
CA VAL A 59 -16.61 6.99 22.09
C VAL A 59 -15.49 7.51 21.19
N LYS A 60 -14.24 7.15 21.52
CA LYS A 60 -13.06 7.44 20.69
C LYS A 60 -12.76 6.23 19.79
N LEU A 61 -12.94 6.41 18.49
CA LEU A 61 -12.55 5.42 17.49
C LEU A 61 -11.14 5.74 16.95
N GLU A 62 -10.22 4.79 17.12
CA GLU A 62 -8.80 4.94 16.72
C GLU A 62 -8.32 3.69 15.97
N THR A 63 -7.66 3.88 14.83
CA THR A 63 -7.13 2.79 14.00
C THR A 63 -5.79 2.35 14.58
N ILE A 64 -5.74 1.12 15.12
CA ILE A 64 -4.55 0.60 15.81
C ILE A 64 -3.48 0.12 14.82
N TYR A 65 -3.88 -0.43 13.67
CA TYR A 65 -2.96 -0.99 12.68
C TYR A 65 -3.50 -0.79 11.27
N ASN A 66 -2.83 0.08 10.49
CA ASN A 66 -3.12 0.26 9.07
C ASN A 66 -1.92 -0.22 8.24
N ARG A 67 -2.03 -1.40 7.61
CA ARG A 67 -0.96 -1.95 6.74
C ARG A 67 -0.59 -1.00 5.59
N SER A 68 -1.49 -0.11 5.17
CA SER A 68 -1.24 0.80 4.04
C SER A 68 -0.30 1.94 4.38
N GLU A 69 -0.12 2.30 5.65
CA GLU A 69 0.78 3.37 6.05
C GLU A 69 2.26 2.98 5.85
N LEU A 70 2.58 1.71 6.14
CA LEU A 70 3.89 1.11 5.85
C LEU A 70 4.15 1.00 4.34
N VAL A 71 3.13 0.63 3.57
CA VAL A 71 3.23 0.55 2.10
C VAL A 71 3.43 1.94 1.48
N ASN A 72 2.65 2.94 1.89
CA ASN A 72 2.76 4.31 1.39
C ASN A 72 4.12 4.95 1.71
N SER A 73 4.65 4.75 2.92
CA SER A 73 5.97 5.25 3.31
C SER A 73 7.10 4.63 2.48
N THR A 74 6.96 3.34 2.15
CA THR A 74 7.92 2.63 1.29
C THR A 74 7.83 3.11 -0.15
N LEU A 75 6.61 3.35 -0.68
CA LEU A 75 6.41 3.88 -2.04
C LEU A 75 7.08 5.23 -2.25
N GLY A 76 6.94 6.18 -1.33
CA GLY A 76 7.57 7.49 -1.45
C GLY A 76 9.11 7.42 -1.48
N THR A 77 9.68 6.50 -0.71
CA THR A 77 11.13 6.26 -0.69
C THR A 77 11.60 5.63 -2.01
N VAL A 78 10.84 4.67 -2.54
CA VAL A 78 11.13 4.02 -3.83
C VAL A 78 11.02 5.01 -4.99
N GLU A 79 9.97 5.83 -5.03
CA GLU A 79 9.78 6.85 -6.07
C GLU A 79 10.95 7.83 -6.11
N LYS A 80 11.36 8.34 -4.94
CA LYS A 80 12.51 9.23 -4.82
C LYS A 80 13.77 8.55 -5.33
N ASN A 81 14.04 7.30 -4.93
CA ASN A 81 15.21 6.56 -5.37
C ASN A 81 15.20 6.28 -6.88
N LEU A 82 14.03 5.98 -7.46
CA LEU A 82 13.87 5.78 -8.90
C LEU A 82 14.20 7.05 -9.69
N LEU A 83 13.71 8.20 -9.24
CA LEU A 83 14.01 9.49 -9.87
C LEU A 83 15.49 9.84 -9.79
N PHE A 84 16.12 9.69 -8.61
CA PHE A 84 17.56 9.91 -8.46
C PHE A 84 18.39 8.94 -9.30
N GLY A 85 18.01 7.66 -9.34
CA GLY A 85 18.68 6.64 -10.15
C GLY A 85 18.57 6.94 -11.65
N ALA A 86 17.37 7.25 -12.14
CA ALA A 86 17.15 7.60 -13.55
C ALA A 86 17.95 8.84 -13.96
N PHE A 87 18.01 9.86 -13.09
CA PHE A 87 18.80 11.05 -13.33
C PHE A 87 20.31 10.74 -13.41
N LEU A 88 20.83 9.93 -12.48
CA LEU A 88 22.24 9.53 -12.48
C LEU A 88 22.61 8.73 -13.74
N VAL A 89 21.75 7.80 -14.16
CA VAL A 89 21.94 7.02 -15.40
C VAL A 89 21.99 7.95 -16.61
N ALA A 90 21.03 8.88 -16.74
CA ALA A 90 21.01 9.83 -17.85
C ALA A 90 22.27 10.72 -17.89
N LEU A 91 22.74 11.18 -16.71
CA LEU A 91 23.94 12.00 -16.60
C LEU A 91 25.20 11.22 -17.03
N ILE A 92 25.36 9.99 -16.53
CA ILE A 92 26.51 9.14 -16.85
C ILE A 92 26.51 8.77 -18.33
N LEU A 93 25.36 8.42 -18.91
CA LEU A 93 25.24 8.12 -20.34
C LEU A 93 25.65 9.32 -21.21
N LEU A 94 25.24 10.54 -20.84
CA LEU A 94 25.62 11.74 -21.57
C LEU A 94 27.14 11.99 -21.54
N VAL A 95 27.78 11.74 -20.38
CA VAL A 95 29.24 11.88 -20.21
C VAL A 95 30.01 10.79 -20.97
N ILE A 96 29.58 9.53 -20.90
CA ILE A 96 30.29 8.40 -21.51
C ILE A 96 30.12 8.38 -23.04
N ILE A 97 28.92 8.66 -23.54
CA ILE A 97 28.61 8.57 -24.98
C ILE A 97 29.19 9.78 -25.73
N GLY A 98 29.27 10.96 -25.10
CA GLY A 98 29.79 12.19 -25.71
C GLY A 98 28.95 12.75 -26.88
N ASN A 99 27.94 12.00 -27.33
CA ASN A 99 27.00 12.38 -28.39
C ASN A 99 25.60 12.54 -27.82
N PHE A 100 25.13 13.79 -27.77
CA PHE A 100 23.84 14.17 -27.22
C PHE A 100 22.65 13.46 -27.87
N ARG A 101 22.73 13.15 -29.19
CA ARG A 101 21.64 12.44 -29.89
C ARG A 101 21.50 11.01 -29.40
N VAL A 102 22.62 10.29 -29.28
CA VAL A 102 22.61 8.89 -28.84
C VAL A 102 22.23 8.79 -27.37
N ALA A 103 22.74 9.70 -26.53
CA ALA A 103 22.38 9.75 -25.11
C ALA A 103 20.87 9.94 -24.89
N ILE A 104 20.21 10.81 -25.65
CA ILE A 104 18.75 11.01 -25.54
C ILE A 104 17.98 9.77 -25.98
N ILE A 105 18.40 9.13 -27.08
CA ILE A 105 17.73 7.91 -27.57
C ILE A 105 17.79 6.83 -26.50
N THR A 106 18.97 6.55 -25.95
CA THR A 106 19.14 5.54 -24.90
C THR A 106 18.38 5.90 -23.62
N ALA A 107 18.40 7.18 -23.21
CA ALA A 107 17.67 7.65 -22.02
C ALA A 107 16.15 7.50 -22.13
N ILE A 108 15.57 7.53 -23.34
CA ILE A 108 14.13 7.30 -23.57
C ILE A 108 13.81 5.80 -23.70
N THR A 109 14.71 5.00 -24.25
CA THR A 109 14.49 3.56 -24.42
C THR A 109 14.38 2.82 -23.09
N ILE A 110 15.14 3.22 -22.05
CA ILE A 110 15.10 2.62 -20.71
C ILE A 110 13.71 2.75 -20.03
N PRO A 111 13.10 3.94 -19.88
CA PRO A 111 11.76 4.06 -19.30
C PRO A 111 10.70 3.42 -20.18
N LEU A 112 10.89 3.41 -21.50
CA LEU A 112 9.96 2.77 -22.42
C LEU A 112 9.91 1.25 -22.23
N SER A 113 11.07 0.58 -22.07
CA SER A 113 11.15 -0.86 -21.82
C SER A 113 10.53 -1.25 -20.47
N LEU A 114 10.74 -0.43 -19.43
CA LEU A 114 10.08 -0.58 -18.13
C LEU A 114 8.56 -0.45 -18.25
N LEU A 115 8.07 0.53 -19.00
CA LEU A 115 6.64 0.74 -19.20
C LEU A 115 5.99 -0.43 -19.95
N THR A 116 6.63 -0.95 -21.00
CA THR A 116 6.19 -2.18 -21.66
C THR A 116 6.15 -3.36 -20.70
N THR A 117 7.13 -3.47 -19.80
CA THR A 117 7.18 -4.55 -18.81
C THR A 117 6.03 -4.47 -17.81
N PHE A 118 5.69 -3.28 -17.31
CA PHE A 118 4.51 -3.09 -16.45
C PHE A 118 3.20 -3.41 -17.17
N ILE A 119 3.08 -3.06 -18.46
CA ILE A 119 1.90 -3.43 -19.26
C ILE A 119 1.78 -4.95 -19.36
N LEU A 120 2.87 -5.66 -19.62
CA LEU A 120 2.89 -7.12 -19.69
C LEU A 120 2.57 -7.76 -18.33
N MET A 121 3.14 -7.26 -17.24
CA MET A 121 2.81 -7.74 -15.89
C MET A 121 1.31 -7.61 -15.59
N ARG A 122 0.69 -6.48 -15.98
CA ARG A 122 -0.77 -6.30 -15.88
C ARG A 122 -1.54 -7.30 -16.74
N TYR A 123 -1.08 -7.56 -17.96
CA TYR A 123 -1.71 -8.53 -18.86
C TYR A 123 -1.65 -9.97 -18.34
N PHE A 124 -0.51 -10.36 -17.75
CA PHE A 124 -0.30 -11.69 -17.17
C PHE A 124 -0.75 -11.82 -15.71
N ASN A 125 -1.43 -10.80 -15.14
CA ASN A 125 -1.85 -10.76 -13.73
C ASN A 125 -0.69 -10.97 -12.72
N VAL A 126 0.53 -10.61 -13.09
CA VAL A 126 1.67 -10.60 -12.17
C VAL A 126 1.64 -9.31 -11.37
N SER A 127 1.65 -9.41 -10.04
CA SER A 127 1.61 -8.22 -9.17
C SER A 127 2.89 -7.40 -9.31
N GLY A 128 2.77 -6.09 -9.53
CA GLY A 128 3.85 -5.10 -9.44
C GLY A 128 4.17 -4.75 -7.98
N ASN A 129 4.48 -5.74 -7.15
CA ASN A 129 4.86 -5.54 -5.75
C ASN A 129 6.36 -5.22 -5.64
N LEU A 130 6.84 -4.94 -4.42
CA LEU A 130 8.25 -4.60 -4.17
C LEU A 130 9.24 -5.69 -4.62
N MET A 131 8.86 -6.96 -4.57
CA MET A 131 9.72 -8.07 -5.01
C MET A 131 9.88 -8.09 -6.53
N SER A 132 8.80 -7.87 -7.29
CA SER A 132 8.87 -7.78 -8.74
C SER A 132 9.49 -6.46 -9.22
N LEU A 133 9.24 -5.34 -8.52
CA LEU A 133 9.92 -4.07 -8.77
C LEU A 133 11.43 -4.16 -8.50
N GLY A 134 11.85 -4.87 -7.44
CA GLY A 134 13.26 -5.10 -7.15
C GLY A 134 13.94 -6.06 -8.13
N ALA A 135 13.19 -7.00 -8.72
CA ALA A 135 13.71 -7.91 -9.74
C ALA A 135 13.89 -7.24 -11.12
N LEU A 136 13.25 -6.09 -11.37
CA LEU A 136 13.51 -5.22 -12.52
C LEU A 136 14.80 -4.41 -12.33
N ASP A 137 15.86 -5.05 -11.84
CA ASP A 137 17.13 -4.40 -11.56
C ASP A 137 17.61 -3.62 -12.80
N PHE A 138 17.79 -2.32 -12.61
CA PHE A 138 18.25 -1.40 -13.65
C PHE A 138 19.56 -1.88 -14.26
N GLY A 139 20.43 -2.53 -13.49
CA GLY A 139 21.69 -3.07 -13.98
C GLY A 139 21.51 -4.03 -15.17
N ILE A 140 20.47 -4.87 -15.15
CA ILE A 140 20.19 -5.83 -16.23
C ILE A 140 19.52 -5.15 -17.44
N ILE A 141 18.72 -4.10 -17.23
CA ILE A 141 18.04 -3.36 -18.31
C ILE A 141 19.02 -2.53 -19.13
N ILE A 142 20.12 -2.06 -18.51
CA ILE A 142 21.10 -1.17 -19.15
C ILE A 142 22.23 -1.96 -19.84
N ASP A 143 22.48 -3.21 -19.43
CA ASP A 143 23.53 -4.08 -19.99
C ASP A 143 23.09 -4.82 -21.27
N GLY A 144 21.79 -4.81 -21.58
CA GLY A 144 21.17 -5.45 -22.75
C GLY A 144 20.99 -4.55 -23.97
#